data_AF-A0AA48IFM4-F1
#
_entry.id   AF-A0AA48IFM4-F1
#
_cell.length_a   1.000
_cell.length_b   1.000
_cell.length_c   1.000
_cell.angle_alpha   90.00
_cell.angle_beta   90.00
_cell.angle_gamma   90.00
#
_symmetry.space_group_name_H-M   'P 1'
#
loop_
_entity.id
_entity.type
_entity.pdbx_description
1 polymer ?
#
loop_
_entity_poly.entity_id
_entity_poly.type
_entity_poly.pdbx_seq_one_letter_code
_entity_poly.pdbx_strand_id
1 'polypeptide(L)'
;MALLETARRTWTLLVSPELPVPFNYVPLAFRLLAYMIAAPFVLFIALELVAYVITRTLHISISNLRVPRSPPAAPRELEDDDTIEDEDTSTTPRARTPSSSKGQPFARAFGAATPRGATTGALLLLAALFAAGVAGFQILVTRANERAALSLAEGVEKPAVLVLTAHPDDEAMFFAPTIVNLVAAGWDVHPVCMSIGNAEGLGGVRSLELLESYTRLGVEQTPLLLDNPSLPDSMGPDGAWDAAYVAELVAPIVRTSGATHLLTFDNTGVTQHPNHIALAYVHGYLEKHDVHLDLLQLHSPRLATKFTGVWWAIFIAARDALRREPPHYPTFVSTPTQYAQTLYAMRAHQSQLVWFRWLYVSFSRLMWVNQLD
;
A
#
# COMPACT_ATOMS: atom_id res chain seq x y z
N MET A 1 46.76 0.28 -26.87
CA MET A 1 45.84 -0.28 -27.86
C MET A 1 45.42 -1.70 -27.48
N ALA A 2 46.33 -2.69 -27.44
CA ALA A 2 45.98 -4.08 -27.09
C ALA A 2 45.31 -4.25 -25.72
N LEU A 3 45.79 -3.57 -24.66
CA LEU A 3 45.22 -3.69 -23.30
C LEU A 3 43.76 -3.17 -23.21
N LEU A 4 43.47 -2.08 -23.93
CA LEU A 4 42.12 -1.48 -23.99
C LEU A 4 41.15 -2.39 -24.75
N GLU A 5 41.63 -3.07 -25.79
CA GLU A 5 40.82 -3.99 -26.57
C GLU A 5 40.54 -5.29 -25.81
N THR A 6 41.51 -5.80 -25.06
CA THR A 6 41.31 -6.92 -24.14
C THR A 6 40.31 -6.54 -23.05
N ALA A 7 40.47 -5.38 -22.39
CA ALA A 7 39.54 -4.91 -21.37
C ALA A 7 38.12 -4.73 -21.91
N ARG A 8 37.98 -4.22 -23.14
CA ARG A 8 36.67 -4.09 -23.81
C ARG A 8 36.02 -5.45 -24.07
N ARG A 9 36.79 -6.43 -24.55
CA ARG A 9 36.29 -7.80 -24.79
C ARG A 9 35.89 -8.50 -23.49
N THR A 10 36.69 -8.35 -22.43
CA THR A 10 36.37 -8.91 -21.11
C THR A 10 35.11 -8.26 -20.54
N TRP A 11 34.97 -6.93 -20.69
CA TRP A 11 33.77 -6.19 -20.29
C TRP A 11 32.53 -6.63 -21.05
N THR A 12 32.61 -6.81 -22.37
CA THR A 12 31.47 -7.31 -23.15
C THR A 12 31.07 -8.72 -22.77
N LEU A 13 32.02 -9.60 -22.44
CA LEU A 13 31.74 -10.96 -21.97
C LEU A 13 31.09 -10.99 -20.58
N LEU A 14 31.47 -10.07 -19.69
CA LEU A 14 30.90 -9.93 -18.35
C LEU A 14 29.48 -9.33 -18.36
N VAL A 15 29.24 -8.33 -19.21
CA VAL A 15 27.99 -7.55 -19.21
C VAL A 15 26.96 -8.11 -20.20
N SER A 16 27.39 -8.86 -21.22
CA SER A 16 26.50 -9.40 -22.25
C SER A 16 27.06 -10.72 -22.79
N PRO A 17 27.10 -11.79 -21.97
CA PRO A 17 27.53 -13.09 -22.45
C PRO A 17 26.63 -13.54 -23.60
N GLU A 18 27.24 -14.03 -24.68
CA GLU A 18 26.51 -14.67 -25.78
C GLU A 18 25.96 -16.01 -25.26
N LEU A 19 24.72 -15.98 -24.76
CA LEU A 19 24.04 -17.17 -24.28
C LEU A 19 23.60 -18.02 -25.49
N PRO A 20 23.72 -19.36 -25.43
CA PRO A 20 23.26 -20.23 -26.49
C PRO A 20 21.72 -20.14 -26.64
N VAL A 21 21.21 -20.35 -27.85
CA VAL A 21 19.76 -20.41 -28.11
C VAL A 21 19.16 -21.54 -27.26
N PRO A 22 18.06 -21.29 -26.51
CA PRO A 22 17.15 -20.13 -26.56
C PRO A 22 17.45 -19.02 -25.52
N PHE A 23 18.52 -19.11 -24.76
CA PHE A 23 18.82 -18.17 -23.66
C PHE A 23 19.35 -16.80 -24.14
N ASN A 24 19.69 -16.65 -25.43
CA ASN A 24 20.05 -15.37 -26.03
C ASN A 24 18.95 -14.29 -25.95
N TYR A 25 17.69 -14.67 -25.74
CA TYR A 25 16.58 -13.73 -25.56
C TYR A 25 16.42 -13.22 -24.12
N VAL A 26 17.11 -13.82 -23.14
CA VAL A 26 16.99 -13.43 -21.73
C VAL A 26 17.37 -11.95 -21.50
N PRO A 27 18.51 -11.43 -22.00
CA PRO A 27 18.84 -10.02 -21.84
C PRO A 27 17.84 -9.08 -22.51
N LEU A 28 17.27 -9.48 -23.66
CA LEU A 28 16.23 -8.72 -24.33
C LEU A 28 14.94 -8.66 -23.48
N ALA A 29 14.53 -9.77 -22.89
CA ALA A 29 13.36 -9.83 -22.00
C ALA A 29 13.54 -8.91 -20.77
N PHE A 30 14.73 -8.91 -20.14
CA PHE A 30 15.02 -8.02 -19.02
C PHE A 30 15.05 -6.53 -19.43
N ARG A 31 15.58 -6.20 -20.61
CA ARG A 31 15.54 -4.82 -21.13
C ARG A 31 14.11 -4.37 -21.42
N LEU A 32 13.30 -5.22 -22.05
CA LEU A 32 11.88 -4.92 -22.29
C LEU A 32 11.11 -4.76 -20.99
N LEU A 33 11.35 -5.62 -19.99
CA LEU A 33 10.77 -5.48 -18.66
C LEU A 33 11.19 -4.16 -17.98
N ALA A 34 12.48 -3.81 -18.04
CA ALA A 34 12.99 -2.55 -17.51
C ALA A 34 12.34 -1.34 -18.20
N TYR A 35 12.17 -1.37 -19.53
CA TYR A 35 11.46 -0.32 -20.25
C TYR A 35 9.98 -0.27 -19.89
N MET A 36 9.31 -1.41 -19.71
CA MET A 36 7.91 -1.45 -19.28
C MET A 36 7.72 -0.89 -17.87
N ILE A 37 8.67 -1.15 -16.96
CA ILE A 37 8.66 -0.59 -15.62
C ILE A 37 8.97 0.91 -15.65
N ALA A 38 9.92 1.36 -16.48
CA ALA A 38 10.35 2.75 -16.54
C ALA A 38 9.43 3.67 -17.38
N ALA A 39 8.74 3.14 -18.39
CA ALA A 39 7.94 3.92 -19.34
C ALA A 39 6.83 4.75 -18.69
N PRO A 40 6.08 4.26 -17.68
CA PRO A 40 5.12 5.08 -16.95
C PRO A 40 5.79 6.29 -16.28
N PHE A 41 6.97 6.12 -15.67
CA PHE A 41 7.69 7.19 -14.98
C PHE A 41 8.20 8.25 -15.96
N VAL A 42 8.76 7.81 -17.10
CA VAL A 42 9.22 8.74 -18.15
C VAL A 42 8.03 9.52 -18.73
N LEU A 43 6.88 8.87 -18.91
CA LEU A 43 5.66 9.52 -19.37
C LEU A 43 5.15 10.54 -18.34
N PHE A 44 5.09 10.18 -17.05
CA PHE A 44 4.67 11.09 -16.00
C PHE A 44 5.60 12.30 -15.87
N ILE A 45 6.92 12.09 -15.88
CA ILE A 45 7.90 13.18 -15.86
C ILE A 45 7.74 14.09 -17.08
N ALA A 46 7.52 13.52 -18.28
CA ALA A 46 7.30 14.31 -19.49
C ALA A 46 6.00 15.12 -19.42
N LEU A 47 4.90 14.52 -18.94
CA LEU A 47 3.62 15.21 -18.75
C LEU A 47 3.73 16.32 -17.70
N GLU A 48 4.47 16.09 -16.61
CA GLU A 48 4.72 17.08 -15.57
C GLU A 48 5.57 18.25 -16.09
N LEU A 49 6.60 17.95 -16.89
CA LEU A 49 7.43 18.98 -17.53
C LEU A 49 6.61 19.83 -18.52
N VAL A 50 5.71 19.20 -19.28
CA VAL A 50 4.76 19.89 -20.17
C VAL A 50 3.80 20.75 -19.35
N ALA A 51 3.21 20.21 -18.28
CA ALA A 51 2.31 20.96 -17.39
C ALA A 51 3.02 22.16 -16.74
N TYR A 52 4.27 21.99 -16.31
CA TYR A 52 5.12 23.05 -15.77
C TYR A 52 5.40 24.14 -16.82
N VAL A 53 5.73 23.74 -18.05
CA VAL A 53 5.94 24.69 -19.15
C VAL A 53 4.65 25.44 -19.48
N ILE A 54 3.50 24.77 -19.53
CA ILE A 54 2.20 25.40 -19.78
C ILE A 54 1.86 26.41 -18.67
N THR A 55 1.92 26.00 -17.39
CA THR A 55 1.61 26.88 -16.25
C THR A 55 2.54 28.08 -16.16
N ARG A 56 3.84 27.88 -16.40
CA ARG A 56 4.84 28.96 -16.45
C ARG A 56 4.64 29.91 -17.62
N THR A 57 4.29 29.39 -18.80
CA THR A 57 4.09 30.21 -20.01
C THR A 57 2.79 31.01 -19.90
N LEU A 58 1.73 30.40 -19.37
CA LEU A 58 0.40 31.01 -19.23
C LEU A 58 0.23 31.86 -17.96
N HIS A 59 1.26 31.98 -17.10
CA HIS A 59 1.19 32.72 -15.82
C HIS A 59 -0.03 32.34 -14.97
N ILE A 60 -0.44 31.06 -15.01
CA ILE A 60 -1.55 30.57 -14.20
C ILE A 60 -1.06 30.49 -12.75
N SER A 61 -1.35 31.51 -11.96
CA SER A 61 -1.06 31.50 -10.52
C SER A 61 -2.04 30.56 -9.81
N ILE A 62 -1.51 29.48 -9.21
CA ILE A 62 -2.28 28.53 -8.37
C ILE A 62 -2.73 29.19 -7.04
N SER A 63 -2.29 30.43 -6.75
CA SER A 63 -2.62 31.16 -5.52
C SER A 63 -4.11 31.47 -5.31
N ASN A 64 -4.98 31.24 -6.30
CA ASN A 64 -6.42 31.52 -6.20
C ASN A 64 -7.31 30.30 -6.01
N LEU A 65 -6.76 29.08 -5.87
CA LEU A 65 -7.53 27.94 -5.40
C LEU A 65 -7.62 27.97 -3.87
N ARG A 66 -8.31 28.98 -3.32
CA ARG A 66 -8.83 28.89 -1.96
C ARG A 66 -9.87 27.77 -1.96
N VAL A 67 -9.63 26.76 -1.14
CA VAL A 67 -10.65 25.80 -0.73
C VAL A 67 -11.91 26.58 -0.35
N PRO A 68 -13.09 26.25 -0.89
CA PRO A 68 -14.33 26.86 -0.43
C PRO A 68 -14.44 26.62 1.07
N ARG A 69 -14.54 27.70 1.86
CA ARG A 69 -14.96 27.57 3.26
C ARG A 69 -16.31 26.86 3.24
N SER A 70 -16.45 25.79 4.01
CA SER A 70 -17.73 25.13 4.22
C SER A 70 -18.79 26.20 4.52
N PRO A 71 -19.98 26.15 3.89
CA PRO A 71 -21.05 27.04 4.28
C PRO A 71 -21.33 26.86 5.78
N PRO A 72 -21.59 27.93 6.55
CA PRO A 72 -22.05 27.76 7.92
C PRO A 72 -23.32 26.90 7.90
N ALA A 73 -23.41 25.95 8.83
CA ALA A 73 -24.57 25.09 8.96
C ALA A 73 -25.84 25.95 9.09
N ALA A 74 -26.76 25.79 8.15
CA ALA A 74 -28.09 26.37 8.28
C ALA A 74 -28.81 25.66 9.45
N PRO A 75 -29.51 26.41 10.33
CA PRO A 75 -30.36 25.81 11.34
C PRO A 75 -31.44 24.99 10.65
N ARG A 76 -31.53 23.72 11.01
CA ARG A 76 -32.58 22.81 10.52
C ARG A 76 -33.81 23.07 11.37
N GLU A 77 -34.72 23.92 10.90
CA GLU A 77 -36.09 23.96 11.42
C GLU A 77 -36.85 22.76 10.85
N LEU A 78 -37.45 22.00 11.76
CA LEU A 78 -38.40 20.93 11.49
C LEU A 78 -39.75 21.60 11.23
N GLU A 79 -40.32 21.47 10.03
CA GLU A 79 -41.76 21.56 9.84
C GLU A 79 -42.23 20.45 8.90
N ASP A 80 -43.24 19.75 9.40
CA ASP A 80 -44.11 18.82 8.71
C ASP A 80 -44.98 19.56 7.68
N ASP A 81 -45.42 18.78 6.69
CA ASP A 81 -46.80 18.72 6.16
C ASP A 81 -46.99 18.92 4.65
N ASP A 82 -47.90 18.08 4.19
CA ASP A 82 -48.44 17.73 2.88
C ASP A 82 -48.45 18.78 1.75
N THR A 83 -48.24 18.32 0.51
CA THR A 83 -49.27 18.33 -0.54
C THR A 83 -48.84 17.63 -1.84
N ILE A 84 -49.79 16.87 -2.37
CA ILE A 84 -49.84 16.17 -3.65
C ILE A 84 -50.16 17.19 -4.74
N GLU A 85 -49.55 17.10 -5.93
CA GLU A 85 -50.27 17.32 -7.20
C GLU A 85 -49.50 16.74 -8.40
N ASP A 86 -50.25 15.99 -9.21
CA ASP A 86 -49.89 15.40 -10.50
C ASP A 86 -49.77 16.46 -11.59
N GLU A 87 -48.85 16.29 -12.55
CA GLU A 87 -49.22 16.62 -13.94
C GLU A 87 -48.40 15.83 -14.97
N ASP A 88 -49.17 15.10 -15.76
CA ASP A 88 -48.86 14.32 -16.94
C ASP A 88 -48.70 15.27 -18.15
N THR A 89 -47.78 14.99 -19.09
CA THR A 89 -48.07 15.14 -20.53
C THR A 89 -46.91 14.71 -21.44
N SER A 90 -47.27 13.77 -22.29
CA SER A 90 -46.61 13.32 -23.52
C SER A 90 -46.29 14.44 -24.53
N THR A 91 -45.24 14.26 -25.34
CA THR A 91 -45.36 14.05 -26.82
C THR A 91 -44.00 13.96 -27.53
N THR A 92 -43.84 12.91 -28.33
CA THR A 92 -42.89 12.82 -29.48
C THR A 92 -43.71 12.99 -30.77
N PRO A 93 -43.15 13.42 -31.92
CA PRO A 93 -42.66 12.41 -32.88
C PRO A 93 -41.54 12.84 -33.88
N ARG A 94 -40.64 11.87 -34.14
CA ARG A 94 -40.16 11.29 -35.43
C ARG A 94 -39.62 12.15 -36.61
N ALA A 95 -38.42 11.71 -37.05
CA ALA A 95 -37.96 11.37 -38.42
C ALA A 95 -37.41 12.46 -39.37
N ARG A 96 -36.14 12.26 -39.84
CA ARG A 96 -35.77 11.76 -41.20
C ARG A 96 -34.29 12.01 -41.54
N THR A 97 -33.61 10.96 -42.03
CA THR A 97 -32.38 11.02 -42.87
C THR A 97 -32.75 11.11 -44.36
N PRO A 98 -31.84 11.57 -45.24
CA PRO A 98 -31.30 10.64 -46.25
C PRO A 98 -29.85 10.88 -46.78
N SER A 99 -29.32 9.78 -47.35
CA SER A 99 -28.35 9.56 -48.47
C SER A 99 -26.99 10.30 -48.53
N SER A 100 -25.84 9.60 -48.57
CA SER A 100 -25.18 8.80 -49.64
C SER A 100 -24.53 9.61 -50.78
N SER A 101 -23.20 9.56 -50.89
CA SER A 101 -22.49 9.56 -52.18
C SER A 101 -21.13 8.85 -52.08
N LYS A 102 -20.72 8.27 -53.21
CA LYS A 102 -19.64 7.29 -53.41
C LYS A 102 -18.31 7.98 -53.75
N GLY A 103 -17.20 7.31 -53.42
CA GLY A 103 -15.88 7.55 -54.01
C GLY A 103 -14.83 6.52 -53.56
N GLN A 104 -14.57 5.50 -54.37
CA GLN A 104 -13.41 4.58 -54.32
C GLN A 104 -12.29 5.12 -55.24
N PRO A 105 -11.11 4.47 -55.38
CA PRO A 105 -10.24 3.81 -54.39
C PRO A 105 -8.75 4.27 -54.55
N PHE A 106 -7.89 3.97 -53.58
CA PHE A 106 -6.44 3.82 -53.85
C PHE A 106 -5.95 2.51 -53.22
N ALA A 107 -5.34 1.69 -54.05
CA ALA A 107 -4.95 0.33 -53.76
C ALA A 107 -3.60 0.24 -53.05
N ARG A 108 -3.53 -0.73 -52.12
CA ARG A 108 -2.41 -1.64 -51.81
C ARG A 108 -0.99 -1.04 -51.64
N ALA A 109 -0.50 -1.13 -50.39
CA ALA A 109 0.87 -1.59 -50.13
C ALA A 109 0.95 -2.25 -48.74
N PHE A 110 1.74 -3.33 -48.66
CA PHE A 110 2.07 -4.14 -47.47
C PHE A 110 1.05 -5.20 -47.03
N GLY A 111 0.93 -6.22 -47.87
CA GLY A 111 0.59 -7.56 -47.41
C GLY A 111 1.77 -8.17 -46.66
N ALA A 112 1.68 -8.15 -45.33
CA ALA A 112 2.25 -9.20 -44.48
C ALA A 112 1.10 -9.62 -43.55
N ALA A 113 0.31 -10.59 -44.00
CA ALA A 113 -0.69 -11.23 -43.15
C ALA A 113 0.06 -12.05 -42.10
N THR A 114 0.35 -11.45 -40.94
CA THR A 114 0.59 -12.23 -39.74
C THR A 114 -0.70 -13.01 -39.44
N PRO A 115 -0.61 -14.31 -39.09
CA PRO A 115 -1.81 -15.11 -38.83
C PRO A 115 -2.50 -14.55 -37.58
N ARG A 116 -3.52 -13.71 -37.79
CA ARG A 116 -4.32 -13.05 -36.73
C ARG A 116 -4.91 -14.06 -35.73
N GLY A 117 -5.10 -15.32 -36.12
CA GLY A 117 -5.59 -16.38 -35.23
C GLY A 117 -4.55 -16.91 -34.24
N ALA A 118 -3.28 -17.02 -34.65
CA ALA A 118 -2.23 -17.58 -33.80
C ALA A 118 -1.77 -16.61 -32.70
N THR A 119 -1.69 -15.31 -33.03
CA THR A 119 -1.34 -14.26 -32.07
C THR A 119 -2.45 -14.04 -31.04
N THR A 120 -3.72 -14.08 -31.47
CA THR A 120 -4.87 -13.96 -30.56
C THR A 120 -4.97 -15.17 -29.63
N GLY A 121 -4.75 -16.39 -30.14
CA GLY A 121 -4.71 -17.60 -29.32
C GLY A 121 -3.56 -17.60 -28.29
N ALA A 122 -2.37 -17.16 -28.70
CA ALA A 122 -1.24 -17.02 -27.79
C ALA A 122 -1.48 -15.97 -26.69
N LEU A 123 -2.08 -14.83 -27.03
CA LEU A 123 -2.42 -13.78 -26.05
C LEU A 123 -3.50 -14.27 -25.05
N LEU A 124 -4.51 -14.98 -25.51
CA LEU A 124 -5.53 -15.57 -24.64
C LEU A 124 -4.95 -16.62 -23.70
N LEU A 125 -4.03 -17.47 -24.20
CA LEU A 125 -3.34 -18.44 -23.37
C LEU A 125 -2.47 -17.75 -22.31
N LEU A 126 -1.71 -16.71 -22.68
CA LEU A 126 -0.91 -15.94 -21.74
C LEU A 126 -1.78 -15.26 -20.67
N ALA A 127 -2.93 -14.68 -21.06
CA ALA A 127 -3.88 -14.09 -20.13
C ALA A 127 -4.48 -15.13 -19.18
N ALA A 128 -4.83 -16.32 -19.68
CA ALA A 128 -5.35 -17.42 -18.87
C ALA A 128 -4.29 -17.95 -17.88
N LEU A 129 -3.05 -18.14 -18.33
CA LEU A 129 -1.94 -18.56 -17.47
C LEU A 129 -1.62 -17.50 -16.40
N PHE A 130 -1.66 -16.21 -16.76
CA PHE A 130 -1.50 -15.12 -15.81
C PHE A 130 -2.61 -15.12 -14.76
N ALA A 131 -3.89 -15.21 -15.18
CA ALA A 131 -5.02 -15.27 -14.27
C ALA A 131 -4.95 -16.50 -13.35
N ALA A 132 -4.58 -17.67 -13.88
CA ALA A 132 -4.35 -18.87 -13.09
C ALA A 132 -3.20 -18.71 -12.10
N GLY A 133 -2.11 -18.03 -12.49
CA GLY A 133 -0.99 -17.70 -11.61
C GLY A 133 -1.40 -16.78 -10.47
N VAL A 134 -2.19 -15.73 -10.76
CA VAL A 134 -2.73 -14.81 -9.74
C VAL A 134 -3.67 -15.55 -8.79
N ALA A 135 -4.57 -16.38 -9.30
CA ALA A 135 -5.46 -17.19 -8.46
C ALA A 135 -4.69 -18.19 -7.60
N GLY A 136 -3.68 -18.86 -8.15
CA GLY A 136 -2.80 -19.75 -7.42
C GLY A 136 -2.03 -19.04 -6.31
N PHE A 137 -1.49 -17.85 -6.60
CA PHE A 137 -0.84 -17.00 -5.60
C PHE A 137 -1.80 -16.58 -4.49
N GLN A 138 -3.01 -16.13 -4.84
CA GLN A 138 -4.07 -15.78 -3.88
C GLN A 138 -4.35 -16.95 -2.94
N ILE A 139 -4.64 -18.15 -3.48
CA ILE A 139 -4.99 -19.34 -2.68
C ILE A 139 -3.84 -19.74 -1.76
N LEU A 140 -2.61 -19.73 -2.28
CA LEU A 140 -1.42 -20.10 -1.52
C LEU A 140 -1.20 -19.15 -0.35
N VAL A 141 -1.24 -17.85 -0.62
CA VAL A 141 -1.01 -16.80 0.38
C VAL A 141 -2.13 -16.78 1.41
N THR A 142 -3.40 -16.86 1.01
CA THR A 142 -4.53 -16.91 1.93
C THR A 142 -4.39 -18.07 2.92
N ARG A 143 -4.08 -19.28 2.44
CA ARG A 143 -3.87 -20.44 3.31
C ARG A 143 -2.66 -20.28 4.24
N ALA A 144 -1.59 -19.66 3.76
CA ALA A 144 -0.41 -19.40 4.58
C ALA A 144 -0.72 -18.39 5.70
N ASN A 145 -1.43 -17.30 5.38
CA ASN A 145 -1.84 -16.29 6.34
C ASN A 145 -2.84 -16.85 7.37
N GLU A 146 -3.82 -17.65 6.95
CA GLU A 146 -4.76 -18.33 7.87
C GLU A 146 -4.01 -19.20 8.89
N ARG A 147 -3.01 -19.98 8.44
CA ARG A 147 -2.18 -20.78 9.36
C ARG A 147 -1.36 -19.92 10.30
N ALA A 148 -0.80 -18.82 9.82
CA ALA A 148 -0.04 -17.89 10.66
C ALA A 148 -0.95 -17.27 11.74
N ALA A 149 -2.15 -16.79 11.37
CA ALA A 149 -3.11 -16.24 12.32
C ALA A 149 -3.60 -17.28 13.34
N LEU A 150 -3.87 -18.52 12.90
CA LEU A 150 -4.26 -19.61 13.81
C LEU A 150 -3.14 -20.00 14.76
N SER A 151 -1.89 -20.02 14.29
CA SER A 151 -0.72 -20.30 15.13
C SER A 151 -0.50 -19.23 16.19
N LEU A 152 -0.77 -17.96 15.87
CA LEU A 152 -0.71 -16.86 16.83
C LEU A 152 -1.86 -16.92 17.85
N ALA A 153 -3.02 -17.45 17.47
CA ALA A 153 -4.16 -17.60 18.36
C ALA A 153 -4.11 -18.87 19.23
N GLU A 154 -3.02 -19.64 19.18
CA GLU A 154 -2.94 -20.94 19.88
C GLU A 154 -3.10 -20.76 21.40
N GLY A 155 -4.11 -21.43 21.97
CA GLY A 155 -4.43 -21.33 23.39
C GLY A 155 -5.26 -20.11 23.80
N VAL A 156 -5.67 -19.27 22.85
CA VAL A 156 -6.49 -18.06 23.09
C VAL A 156 -7.87 -18.23 22.47
N GLU A 157 -8.92 -18.25 23.29
CA GLU A 157 -10.31 -18.43 22.80
C GLU A 157 -10.80 -17.25 21.96
N LYS A 158 -10.45 -16.02 22.36
CA LYS A 158 -10.81 -14.79 21.66
C LYS A 158 -9.57 -13.94 21.42
N PRO A 159 -8.85 -14.15 20.30
CA PRO A 159 -7.59 -13.47 20.07
C PRO A 159 -7.83 -11.99 19.73
N ALA A 160 -7.07 -11.14 20.42
CA ALA A 160 -7.13 -9.70 20.28
C ALA A 160 -5.72 -9.10 20.23
N VAL A 161 -5.49 -8.17 19.31
CA VAL A 161 -4.19 -7.51 19.12
C VAL A 161 -4.31 -6.02 19.35
N LEU A 162 -3.40 -5.46 20.14
CA LEU A 162 -3.21 -4.02 20.22
C LEU A 162 -2.18 -3.59 19.17
N VAL A 163 -2.58 -2.71 18.25
CA VAL A 163 -1.68 -2.17 17.21
C VAL A 163 -1.16 -0.83 17.70
N LEU A 164 0.11 -0.79 18.11
CA LEU A 164 0.75 0.39 18.67
C LEU A 164 1.61 1.08 17.61
N THR A 165 1.13 2.20 17.10
CA THR A 165 1.83 3.04 16.10
C THR A 165 2.22 4.40 16.66
N ALA A 166 3.19 5.06 16.01
CA ALA A 166 3.67 6.36 16.44
C ALA A 166 2.86 7.49 15.81
N HIS A 167 2.58 7.37 14.50
CA HIS A 167 2.00 8.43 13.70
C HIS A 167 0.80 7.96 12.89
N PRO A 168 -0.13 8.88 12.55
CA PRO A 168 -1.12 8.63 11.50
C PRO A 168 -0.41 8.31 10.18
N ASP A 169 -0.77 7.21 9.50
CA ASP A 169 -0.20 6.63 8.26
C ASP A 169 0.64 5.36 8.47
N ASP A 170 1.21 5.17 9.66
CA ASP A 170 2.01 4.00 10.02
C ASP A 170 1.25 2.68 9.78
N GLU A 171 -0.04 2.66 10.15
CA GLU A 171 -0.88 1.47 10.11
C GLU A 171 -1.04 0.96 8.68
N ALA A 172 -1.22 1.89 7.73
CA ALA A 172 -1.47 1.57 6.34
C ALA A 172 -0.14 1.41 5.56
N MET A 173 0.93 2.07 6.00
CA MET A 173 2.25 1.98 5.36
C MET A 173 3.06 0.75 5.76
N PHE A 174 2.93 0.31 7.00
CA PHE A 174 3.84 -0.66 7.60
C PHE A 174 3.13 -1.92 8.07
N PHE A 175 1.90 -1.81 8.59
CA PHE A 175 1.22 -2.92 9.28
C PHE A 175 0.02 -3.50 8.55
N ALA A 176 -0.41 -2.89 7.43
CA ALA A 176 -1.62 -3.30 6.72
C ALA A 176 -1.66 -4.80 6.34
N PRO A 177 -0.57 -5.44 5.86
CA PRO A 177 -0.59 -6.89 5.63
C PRO A 177 -0.97 -7.69 6.87
N THR A 178 -0.42 -7.35 8.04
CA THR A 178 -0.80 -8.01 9.30
C THR A 178 -2.24 -7.66 9.69
N ILE A 179 -2.60 -6.38 9.75
CA ILE A 179 -3.92 -5.91 10.21
C ILE A 179 -5.04 -6.56 9.41
N VAL A 180 -4.99 -6.47 8.07
CA VAL A 180 -6.06 -6.98 7.21
C VAL A 180 -6.19 -8.51 7.32
N ASN A 181 -5.09 -9.23 7.52
CA ASN A 181 -5.15 -10.69 7.69
C ASN A 181 -5.65 -11.11 9.08
N LEU A 182 -5.34 -10.36 10.15
CA LEU A 182 -5.88 -10.62 11.48
C LEU A 182 -7.39 -10.30 11.53
N VAL A 183 -7.83 -9.19 10.95
CA VAL A 183 -9.25 -8.87 10.77
C VAL A 183 -9.97 -9.99 10.01
N ALA A 184 -9.41 -10.44 8.88
CA ALA A 184 -10.00 -11.53 8.10
C ALA A 184 -10.04 -12.87 8.86
N ALA A 185 -9.13 -13.08 9.80
CA ALA A 185 -9.11 -14.24 10.69
C ALA A 185 -10.04 -14.10 11.92
N GLY A 186 -10.77 -12.98 12.04
CA GLY A 186 -11.73 -12.73 13.12
C GLY A 186 -11.10 -12.26 14.44
N TRP A 187 -9.87 -11.71 14.39
CA TRP A 187 -9.24 -11.10 15.56
C TRP A 187 -9.86 -9.74 15.88
N ASP A 188 -9.99 -9.44 17.17
CA ASP A 188 -10.26 -8.06 17.59
C ASP A 188 -8.98 -7.22 17.44
N VAL A 189 -9.07 -6.09 16.73
CA VAL A 189 -7.94 -5.20 16.51
C VAL A 189 -8.17 -3.91 17.29
N HIS A 190 -7.29 -3.57 18.22
CA HIS A 190 -7.37 -2.37 19.05
C HIS A 190 -6.28 -1.38 18.64
N PRO A 191 -6.60 -0.35 17.85
CA PRO A 191 -5.58 0.57 17.38
C PRO A 191 -5.26 1.65 18.41
N VAL A 192 -3.98 1.88 18.63
CA VAL A 192 -3.47 2.97 19.48
C VAL A 192 -2.37 3.70 18.73
N CYS A 193 -2.60 4.98 18.46
CA CYS A 193 -1.60 5.87 17.88
C CYS A 193 -1.13 6.87 18.93
N MET A 194 0.18 6.90 19.18
CA MET A 194 0.76 7.67 20.28
C MET A 194 0.88 9.17 20.01
N SER A 195 0.63 9.61 18.78
CA SER A 195 0.58 11.02 18.41
C SER A 195 -0.53 11.29 17.40
N ILE A 196 -0.96 12.56 17.32
CA ILE A 196 -1.85 13.03 16.26
C ILE A 196 -1.09 13.44 14.98
N GLY A 197 0.23 13.23 14.91
CA GLY A 197 1.05 13.61 13.75
C GLY A 197 1.13 15.13 13.50
N ASN A 198 1.21 15.94 14.56
CA ASN A 198 1.08 17.40 14.48
C ASN A 198 2.37 18.16 14.10
N ALA A 199 3.44 17.49 13.65
CA ALA A 199 4.70 18.17 13.34
C ALA A 199 4.55 19.31 12.32
N GLU A 200 3.57 19.20 11.41
CA GLU A 200 3.25 20.20 10.39
C GLU A 200 2.03 21.08 10.74
N GLY A 201 1.50 20.99 11.97
CA GLY A 201 0.27 21.70 12.37
C GLY A 201 -1.02 21.09 11.78
N LEU A 202 -0.96 19.86 11.27
CA LEU A 202 -2.05 19.16 10.59
C LEU A 202 -2.74 18.09 11.45
N GLY A 203 -2.47 18.05 12.77
CA GLY A 203 -2.89 16.93 13.62
C GLY A 203 -4.40 16.71 13.67
N GLY A 204 -5.21 17.78 13.63
CA GLY A 204 -6.66 17.67 13.57
C GLY A 204 -7.17 17.01 12.28
N VAL A 205 -6.51 17.26 11.14
CA VAL A 205 -6.82 16.61 9.86
C VAL A 205 -6.38 15.15 9.91
N ARG A 206 -5.11 14.90 10.27
CA ARG A 206 -4.51 13.56 10.31
C ARG A 206 -5.22 12.61 11.29
N SER A 207 -5.84 13.13 12.34
CA SER A 207 -6.67 12.34 13.25
C SER A 207 -7.91 11.76 12.57
N LEU A 208 -8.58 12.55 11.73
CA LEU A 208 -9.73 12.08 10.95
C LEU A 208 -9.29 11.15 9.81
N GLU A 209 -8.14 11.43 9.20
CA GLU A 209 -7.55 10.54 8.18
C GLU A 209 -7.23 9.16 8.75
N LEU A 210 -6.70 9.08 9.98
CA LEU A 210 -6.42 7.81 10.66
C LEU A 210 -7.70 7.01 10.95
N LEU A 211 -8.75 7.66 11.44
CA LEU A 211 -10.05 7.02 11.68
C LEU A 211 -10.60 6.38 10.41
N GLU A 212 -10.60 7.15 9.32
CA GLU A 212 -11.04 6.67 8.02
C GLU A 212 -10.14 5.54 7.49
N SER A 213 -8.83 5.62 7.69
CA SER A 213 -7.89 4.58 7.27
C SER A 213 -8.17 3.23 7.95
N TYR A 214 -8.33 3.21 9.28
CA TYR A 214 -8.66 1.98 10.01
C TYR A 214 -10.02 1.40 9.57
N THR A 215 -11.00 2.26 9.33
CA THR A 215 -12.31 1.85 8.78
C THR A 215 -12.13 1.14 7.43
N ARG A 216 -11.26 1.67 6.55
CA ARG A 216 -10.97 1.05 5.24
C ARG A 216 -10.13 -0.23 5.34
N LEU A 217 -9.32 -0.38 6.39
CA LEU A 217 -8.64 -1.63 6.71
C LEU A 217 -9.59 -2.71 7.27
N GLY A 218 -10.84 -2.34 7.56
CA GLY A 218 -11.87 -3.26 8.07
C GLY A 218 -11.84 -3.43 9.58
N VAL A 219 -11.16 -2.54 10.31
CA VAL A 219 -11.13 -2.56 11.78
C VAL A 219 -12.41 -1.90 12.31
N GLU A 220 -13.13 -2.60 13.19
CA GLU A 220 -14.39 -2.11 13.77
C GLU A 220 -14.16 -1.13 14.92
N GLN A 221 -13.08 -1.33 15.67
CA GLN A 221 -12.71 -0.53 16.82
C GLN A 221 -12.21 0.84 16.38
N THR A 222 -12.71 1.89 17.04
CA THR A 222 -12.22 3.25 16.81
C THR A 222 -10.78 3.37 17.29
N PRO A 223 -9.84 3.90 16.49
CA PRO A 223 -8.47 4.12 16.93
C PRO A 223 -8.44 5.10 18.10
N LEU A 224 -7.65 4.79 19.12
CA LEU A 224 -7.31 5.72 20.18
C LEU A 224 -6.10 6.55 19.76
N LEU A 225 -6.28 7.87 19.68
CA LEU A 225 -5.18 8.80 19.42
C LEU A 225 -4.80 9.52 20.70
N LEU A 226 -3.50 9.59 20.97
CA LEU A 226 -2.97 10.37 22.07
C LEU A 226 -2.37 11.68 21.55
N ASP A 227 -2.74 12.78 22.21
CA ASP A 227 -2.14 14.09 22.00
C ASP A 227 -1.43 14.48 23.30
N ASN A 228 -0.20 14.02 23.46
CA ASN A 228 0.59 14.25 24.65
C ASN A 228 1.78 15.18 24.34
N PRO A 229 1.87 16.37 24.96
CA PRO A 229 2.97 17.29 24.75
C PRO A 229 4.36 16.71 25.05
N SER A 230 4.45 15.69 25.91
CA SER A 230 5.68 14.97 26.24
C SER A 230 6.09 13.93 25.20
N LEU A 231 5.25 13.65 24.20
CA LEU A 231 5.50 12.71 23.10
C LEU A 231 5.39 13.45 21.74
N PRO A 232 6.24 14.45 21.47
CA PRO A 232 6.14 15.22 20.23
C PRO A 232 6.48 14.35 19.01
N ASP A 233 5.76 14.55 17.92
CA ASP A 233 6.13 14.02 16.61
C ASP A 233 7.38 14.76 16.10
N SER A 234 8.53 14.08 16.08
CA SER A 234 9.81 14.71 15.76
C SER A 234 10.87 13.71 15.28
N MET A 235 11.67 14.15 14.32
CA MET A 235 12.91 13.49 13.86
C MET A 235 14.17 14.08 14.52
N GLY A 236 14.02 15.06 15.41
CA GLY A 236 15.13 15.75 16.06
C GLY A 236 15.84 14.92 17.13
N PRO A 237 17.03 15.36 17.60
CA PRO A 237 17.80 14.68 18.64
C PRO A 237 17.05 14.56 19.97
N ASP A 238 16.15 15.50 20.27
CA ASP A 238 15.27 15.48 21.44
C ASP A 238 13.88 14.86 21.15
N GLY A 239 13.72 14.25 19.97
CA GLY A 239 12.45 13.65 19.54
C GLY A 239 12.22 12.23 20.04
N ALA A 240 13.25 11.57 20.59
CA ALA A 240 13.12 10.21 21.09
C ALA A 240 12.19 10.15 22.30
N TRP A 241 11.13 9.36 22.17
CA TRP A 241 10.18 9.12 23.26
C TRP A 241 10.79 8.22 24.33
N ASP A 242 10.39 8.46 25.58
CA ASP A 242 10.69 7.56 26.68
C ASP A 242 9.73 6.35 26.64
N ALA A 243 10.27 5.19 26.32
CA ALA A 243 9.50 3.94 26.25
C ALA A 243 8.84 3.56 27.59
N ALA A 244 9.42 3.95 28.73
CA ALA A 244 8.83 3.72 30.04
C ALA A 244 7.56 4.56 30.22
N TYR A 245 7.63 5.84 29.82
CA TYR A 245 6.49 6.74 29.85
C TYR A 245 5.39 6.31 28.87
N VAL A 246 5.76 5.87 27.66
CA VAL A 246 4.79 5.27 26.72
C VAL A 246 4.11 4.06 27.33
N ALA A 247 4.85 3.16 27.99
CA ALA A 247 4.27 2.01 28.67
C ALA A 247 3.30 2.38 29.80
N GLU A 248 3.61 3.44 30.56
CA GLU A 248 2.72 3.98 31.60
C GLU A 248 1.36 4.40 31.02
N LEU A 249 1.36 5.04 29.84
CA LEU A 249 0.14 5.45 29.13
C LEU A 249 -0.61 4.28 28.50
N VAL A 250 0.11 3.29 27.96
CA VAL A 250 -0.45 2.14 27.23
C VAL A 250 -0.98 1.05 28.18
N ALA A 251 -0.37 0.85 29.34
CA ALA A 251 -0.78 -0.16 30.32
C ALA A 251 -2.28 -0.12 30.70
N PRO A 252 -2.90 1.03 31.05
CA PRO A 252 -4.33 1.08 31.32
C PRO A 252 -5.18 0.74 30.08
N ILE A 253 -4.74 1.14 28.88
CA ILE A 253 -5.46 0.85 27.62
C ILE A 253 -5.51 -0.67 27.38
N VAL A 254 -4.36 -1.36 27.51
CA VAL A 254 -4.27 -2.81 27.35
C VAL A 254 -5.21 -3.55 28.32
N ARG A 255 -5.23 -3.15 29.60
CA ARG A 255 -6.08 -3.80 30.60
C ARG A 255 -7.57 -3.71 30.26
N THR A 256 -7.97 -2.64 29.60
CA THR A 256 -9.38 -2.43 29.19
C THR A 256 -9.72 -3.04 27.84
N SER A 257 -8.76 -3.21 26.94
CA SER A 257 -9.01 -3.75 25.60
C SER A 257 -9.17 -5.27 25.61
N GLY A 258 -8.56 -5.98 26.57
CA GLY A 258 -8.47 -7.44 26.53
C GLY A 258 -7.51 -7.94 25.45
N ALA A 259 -6.62 -7.09 24.96
CA ALA A 259 -5.58 -7.48 24.02
C ALA A 259 -4.70 -8.58 24.62
N THR A 260 -4.38 -9.56 23.79
CA THR A 260 -3.51 -10.70 24.10
C THR A 260 -2.13 -10.53 23.45
N HIS A 261 -2.08 -9.78 22.35
CA HIS A 261 -0.88 -9.54 21.57
C HIS A 261 -0.59 -8.04 21.45
N LEU A 262 0.69 -7.68 21.33
CA LEU A 262 1.15 -6.32 21.02
C LEU A 262 1.84 -6.33 19.65
N LEU A 263 1.22 -5.69 18.65
CA LEU A 263 1.84 -5.44 17.35
C LEU A 263 2.49 -4.05 17.34
N THR A 264 3.81 -4.00 17.14
CA THR A 264 4.53 -2.71 17.05
C THR A 264 5.82 -2.82 16.23
N PHE A 265 6.62 -1.76 16.19
CA PHE A 265 7.88 -1.72 15.45
C PHE A 265 8.99 -2.54 16.11
N ASP A 266 9.97 -2.96 15.32
CA ASP A 266 11.24 -3.45 15.85
C ASP A 266 12.19 -2.32 16.27
N ASN A 267 13.32 -2.70 16.87
CA ASN A 267 14.36 -1.78 17.34
C ASN A 267 15.09 -0.99 16.23
N THR A 268 14.79 -1.26 14.96
CA THR A 268 15.31 -0.51 13.81
C THR A 268 14.34 0.59 13.37
N GLY A 269 13.05 0.49 13.72
CA GLY A 269 12.06 1.53 13.46
C GLY A 269 11.85 1.87 11.98
N VAL A 270 12.00 0.87 11.09
CA VAL A 270 11.86 0.89 9.62
C VAL A 270 12.84 1.81 8.87
N THR A 271 12.88 3.08 9.24
CA THR A 271 13.76 4.14 8.72
C THR A 271 14.63 4.74 9.83
N GLN A 272 14.79 4.06 10.96
CA GLN A 272 15.45 4.60 12.16
C GLN A 272 14.71 5.81 12.74
N HIS A 273 13.38 5.83 12.62
CA HIS A 273 12.59 6.89 13.23
C HIS A 273 12.66 6.74 14.76
N PRO A 274 13.06 7.78 15.53
CA PRO A 274 13.25 7.67 16.98
C PRO A 274 11.97 7.23 17.71
N ASN A 275 10.81 7.78 17.34
CA ASN A 275 9.51 7.39 17.91
C ASN A 275 9.21 5.89 17.68
N HIS A 276 9.47 5.35 16.49
CA HIS A 276 9.23 3.93 16.19
C HIS A 276 10.16 3.03 17.02
N ILE A 277 11.43 3.43 17.13
CA ILE A 277 12.42 2.73 17.96
C ILE A 277 11.97 2.73 19.43
N ALA A 278 11.45 3.84 19.94
CA ALA A 278 10.93 3.91 21.31
C ALA A 278 9.78 2.91 21.54
N LEU A 279 8.86 2.77 20.57
CA LEU A 279 7.75 1.81 20.66
C LEU A 279 8.23 0.36 20.76
N ALA A 280 9.34 0.01 20.09
CA ALA A 280 9.92 -1.33 20.17
C ALA A 280 10.32 -1.74 21.59
N TYR A 281 10.65 -0.79 22.47
CA TYR A 281 11.07 -1.08 23.84
C TYR A 281 9.93 -1.05 24.87
N VAL A 282 8.71 -0.65 24.48
CA VAL A 282 7.56 -0.49 25.38
C VAL A 282 7.21 -1.80 26.10
N HIS A 283 7.28 -2.93 25.40
CA HIS A 283 6.97 -4.25 25.97
C HIS A 283 7.74 -4.54 27.27
N GLY A 284 9.05 -4.25 27.31
CA GLY A 284 9.88 -4.50 28.49
C GLY A 284 9.52 -3.63 29.72
N TYR A 285 8.74 -2.57 29.53
CA TYR A 285 8.20 -1.75 30.61
C TYR A 285 6.76 -2.13 30.97
N LEU A 286 5.97 -2.68 30.04
CA LEU A 286 4.60 -3.16 30.32
C LEU A 286 4.58 -4.27 31.38
N GLU A 287 5.58 -5.15 31.41
CA GLU A 287 5.72 -6.18 32.45
C GLU A 287 5.79 -5.58 33.87
N LYS A 288 6.41 -4.39 34.01
CA LYS A 288 6.47 -3.68 35.32
C LYS A 288 5.11 -3.16 35.76
N HIS A 289 4.17 -3.06 34.83
CA HIS A 289 2.78 -2.73 35.08
C HIS A 289 1.88 -3.98 35.14
N ASP A 290 2.43 -5.19 35.31
CA ASP A 290 1.64 -6.44 35.37
C ASP A 290 0.79 -6.66 34.10
N VAL A 291 1.31 -6.20 32.96
CA VAL A 291 0.72 -6.40 31.63
C VAL A 291 1.60 -7.36 30.85
N HIS A 292 1.06 -8.51 30.51
CA HIS A 292 1.73 -9.56 29.74
C HIS A 292 1.02 -9.73 28.41
N LEU A 293 1.74 -9.55 27.31
CA LEU A 293 1.25 -9.65 25.95
C LEU A 293 2.24 -10.43 25.11
N ASP A 294 1.75 -11.23 24.18
CA ASP A 294 2.59 -11.83 23.16
C ASP A 294 3.05 -10.74 22.18
N LEU A 295 4.36 -10.52 22.14
CA LEU A 295 4.97 -9.45 21.35
C LEU A 295 5.09 -9.87 19.88
N LEU A 296 4.67 -8.97 18.98
CA LEU A 296 4.81 -9.10 17.53
C LEU A 296 5.53 -7.86 17.00
N GLN A 297 6.85 -7.94 16.79
CA GLN A 297 7.61 -6.80 16.27
C GLN A 297 7.76 -6.87 14.76
N LEU A 298 7.41 -5.79 14.06
CA LEU A 298 7.59 -5.70 12.62
C LEU A 298 9.08 -5.65 12.26
N HIS A 299 9.56 -6.71 11.63
CA HIS A 299 10.93 -6.80 11.14
C HIS A 299 11.23 -5.76 10.06
N SER A 300 12.13 -4.84 10.35
CA SER A 300 12.55 -3.78 9.45
C SER A 300 13.31 -4.35 8.25
N PRO A 301 12.85 -4.10 7.01
CA PRO A 301 13.51 -4.62 5.84
C PRO A 301 14.86 -3.94 5.60
N ARG A 302 15.88 -4.75 5.33
CA ARG A 302 17.17 -4.26 4.81
C ARG A 302 16.92 -3.48 3.51
N LEU A 303 17.69 -2.41 3.30
CA LEU A 303 17.57 -1.51 2.14
C LEU A 303 17.50 -2.26 0.80
N ALA A 304 18.32 -3.30 0.63
CA ALA A 304 18.35 -4.12 -0.59
C ALA A 304 17.02 -4.83 -0.91
N THR A 305 16.20 -5.12 0.11
CA THR A 305 14.89 -5.76 -0.05
C THR A 305 13.73 -4.80 0.18
N LYS A 306 13.99 -3.57 0.65
CA LYS A 306 12.96 -2.64 1.10
C LYS A 306 12.02 -2.21 -0.02
N PHE A 307 12.54 -2.09 -1.24
CA PHE A 307 11.81 -1.57 -2.42
C PHE A 307 11.60 -2.61 -3.54
N THR A 308 11.52 -3.89 -3.18
CA THR A 308 11.26 -4.98 -4.15
C THR A 308 9.76 -5.22 -4.41
N GLY A 309 8.88 -4.60 -3.61
CA GLY A 309 7.43 -4.65 -3.78
C GLY A 309 6.87 -6.08 -3.85
N VAL A 310 5.97 -6.30 -4.82
CA VAL A 310 5.30 -7.59 -5.05
C VAL A 310 6.26 -8.74 -5.33
N TRP A 311 7.46 -8.47 -5.86
CA TRP A 311 8.43 -9.53 -6.15
C TRP A 311 8.91 -10.23 -4.88
N TRP A 312 8.99 -9.52 -3.77
CA TRP A 312 9.31 -10.13 -2.48
C TRP A 312 8.18 -11.03 -2.00
N ALA A 313 6.92 -10.63 -2.19
CA ALA A 313 5.76 -11.46 -1.85
C ALA A 313 5.75 -12.77 -2.65
N ILE A 314 6.03 -12.70 -3.95
CA ILE A 314 6.15 -13.90 -4.81
C ILE A 314 7.29 -14.79 -4.33
N PHE A 315 8.46 -14.22 -4.00
CA PHE A 315 9.60 -14.96 -3.49
C PHE A 315 9.28 -15.67 -2.15
N ILE A 316 8.67 -14.96 -1.20
CA ILE A 316 8.28 -15.50 0.10
C ILE A 316 7.23 -16.61 -0.06
N ALA A 317 6.17 -16.37 -0.84
CA ALA A 317 5.14 -17.37 -1.09
C ALA A 317 5.72 -18.64 -1.74
N ALA A 318 6.60 -18.49 -2.75
CA ALA A 318 7.26 -19.62 -3.39
C ALA A 318 8.20 -20.37 -2.42
N ARG A 319 8.99 -19.64 -1.63
CA ARG A 319 9.87 -20.20 -0.61
C ARG A 319 9.08 -21.02 0.42
N ASP A 320 7.99 -20.47 0.92
CA ASP A 320 7.20 -21.10 1.98
C ASP A 320 6.36 -22.27 1.45
N ALA A 321 5.91 -22.23 0.19
CA ALA A 321 5.29 -23.37 -0.48
C ALA A 321 6.25 -24.56 -0.67
N LEU A 322 7.55 -24.30 -0.83
CA LEU A 322 8.58 -25.31 -1.02
C LEU A 322 9.13 -25.85 0.31
N ARG A 323 8.93 -25.12 1.42
CA ARG A 323 9.34 -25.54 2.76
C ARG A 323 8.36 -26.57 3.32
N ARG A 324 8.91 -27.57 4.01
CA ARG A 324 8.13 -28.58 4.74
C ARG A 324 7.87 -28.18 6.19
N GLU A 325 8.72 -27.32 6.74
CA GLU A 325 8.63 -26.83 8.10
C GLU A 325 8.02 -25.42 8.11
N PRO A 326 7.19 -25.11 9.12
CA PRO A 326 6.64 -23.78 9.28
C PRO A 326 7.78 -22.76 9.47
N PRO A 327 7.62 -21.52 8.97
CA PRO A 327 8.61 -20.48 9.20
C PRO A 327 8.75 -20.19 10.70
N HIS A 328 9.98 -19.89 11.13
CA HIS A 328 10.28 -19.53 12.53
C HIS A 328 9.60 -18.25 13.01
N TYR A 329 9.15 -17.40 12.07
CA TYR A 329 8.59 -16.09 12.33
C TYR A 329 7.24 -15.97 11.62
N PRO A 330 6.16 -15.56 12.31
CA PRO A 330 4.89 -15.26 11.68
C PRO A 330 5.08 -14.30 10.51
N THR A 331 4.53 -14.64 9.34
CA THR A 331 4.67 -13.84 8.13
C THR A 331 3.31 -13.70 7.46
N PHE A 332 2.88 -12.46 7.27
CA PHE A 332 1.66 -12.12 6.53
C PHE A 332 2.02 -11.54 5.17
N VAL A 333 1.39 -12.09 4.13
CA VAL A 333 1.58 -11.62 2.75
C VAL A 333 0.26 -11.09 2.21
N SER A 334 0.24 -9.87 1.68
CA SER A 334 -0.95 -9.30 1.05
C SER A 334 -1.24 -10.02 -0.25
N THR A 335 -2.50 -10.44 -0.42
CA THR A 335 -3.03 -10.76 -1.73
C THR A 335 -3.23 -9.50 -2.58
N PRO A 336 -3.39 -9.59 -3.91
CA PRO A 336 -3.71 -8.41 -4.74
C PRO A 336 -4.94 -7.63 -4.26
N THR A 337 -5.97 -8.33 -3.73
CA THR A 337 -7.16 -7.68 -3.17
C THR A 337 -6.85 -6.93 -1.87
N GLN A 338 -6.05 -7.52 -0.99
CA GLN A 338 -5.61 -6.87 0.26
C GLN A 338 -4.66 -5.70 0.01
N TYR A 339 -3.79 -5.79 -1.01
CA TYR A 339 -2.98 -4.67 -1.44
C TYR A 339 -3.84 -3.52 -1.98
N ALA A 340 -4.87 -3.81 -2.79
CA ALA A 340 -5.82 -2.79 -3.24
C ALA A 340 -6.58 -2.14 -2.08
N GLN A 341 -6.99 -2.92 -1.06
CA GLN A 341 -7.57 -2.41 0.16
C GLN A 341 -6.60 -1.52 0.94
N THR A 342 -5.33 -1.92 1.03
CA THR A 342 -4.28 -1.11 1.67
C THR A 342 -4.07 0.21 0.95
N LEU A 343 -4.06 0.22 -0.39
CA LEU A 343 -4.03 1.46 -1.17
C LEU A 343 -5.26 2.33 -0.94
N TYR A 344 -6.43 1.72 -0.76
CA TYR A 344 -7.65 2.44 -0.44
C TYR A 344 -7.58 3.08 0.96
N ALA A 345 -7.03 2.37 1.96
CA ALA A 345 -6.73 2.90 3.29
C ALA A 345 -5.70 4.05 3.24
N MET A 346 -4.58 3.88 2.54
CA MET A 346 -3.59 4.95 2.34
C MET A 346 -4.18 6.22 1.72
N ARG A 347 -5.22 6.09 0.87
CA ARG A 347 -5.94 7.24 0.29
C ARG A 347 -6.77 8.03 1.29
N ALA A 348 -6.93 7.57 2.52
CA ALA A 348 -7.50 8.37 3.61
C ALA A 348 -6.52 9.45 4.07
N HIS A 349 -5.21 9.17 4.03
CA HIS A 349 -4.13 10.09 4.39
C HIS A 349 -3.80 11.09 3.28
N GLN A 350 -4.79 11.85 2.83
CA GLN A 350 -4.63 12.79 1.72
C GLN A 350 -3.58 13.86 2.02
N SER A 351 -3.52 14.33 3.27
CA SER A 351 -2.52 15.31 3.72
C SER A 351 -1.08 14.79 3.65
N GLN A 352 -0.90 13.47 3.60
CA GLN A 352 0.42 12.80 3.66
C GLN A 352 0.81 12.08 2.36
N LEU A 353 -0.12 11.97 1.39
CA LEU A 353 0.07 11.36 0.07
C LEU A 353 0.77 12.29 -0.94
N VAL A 354 1.94 12.81 -0.56
CA VAL A 354 2.82 13.59 -1.43
C VAL A 354 3.55 12.68 -2.45
N TRP A 355 4.21 13.26 -3.46
CA TRP A 355 4.75 12.53 -4.62
C TRP A 355 5.62 11.32 -4.27
N PHE A 356 6.51 11.41 -3.26
CA PHE A 356 7.37 10.29 -2.89
C PHE A 356 6.62 9.19 -2.12
N ARG A 357 5.46 9.51 -1.53
CA ARG A 357 4.59 8.51 -0.90
C ARG A 357 4.00 7.56 -1.95
N TRP A 358 3.72 8.06 -3.14
CA TRP A 358 3.31 7.22 -4.29
C TRP A 358 4.41 6.25 -4.71
N LEU A 359 5.68 6.65 -4.64
CA LEU A 359 6.81 5.74 -4.86
C LEU A 359 6.88 4.69 -3.76
N TYR A 360 6.70 5.08 -2.49
CA TYR A 360 6.69 4.15 -1.38
C TYR A 360 5.59 3.10 -1.54
N VAL A 361 4.33 3.50 -1.73
CA VAL A 361 3.22 2.55 -1.80
C VAL A 361 3.33 1.62 -3.02
N SER A 362 3.97 2.07 -4.10
CA SER A 362 4.18 1.27 -5.32
C SER A 362 5.29 0.23 -5.17
N PHE A 363 6.37 0.56 -4.46
CA PHE A 363 7.60 -0.24 -4.48
C PHE A 363 7.98 -0.84 -3.13
N SER A 364 7.45 -0.35 -2.02
CA SER A 364 7.80 -0.88 -0.70
C SER A 364 7.32 -2.33 -0.56
N ARG A 365 8.23 -3.20 -0.10
CA ARG A 365 7.85 -4.58 0.26
C ARG A 365 6.89 -4.62 1.45
N LEU A 366 6.87 -3.60 2.31
CA LEU A 366 6.00 -3.57 3.50
C LEU A 366 4.51 -3.39 3.15
N MET A 367 4.21 -2.92 1.94
CA MET A 367 2.83 -2.93 1.42
C MET A 367 2.34 -4.35 1.10
N TRP A 368 3.26 -5.31 1.02
CA TRP A 368 2.99 -6.67 0.58
C TRP A 368 3.35 -7.73 1.61
N VAL A 369 4.34 -7.51 2.48
CA VAL A 369 4.84 -8.53 3.40
C VAL A 369 5.18 -7.91 4.74
N ASN A 370 4.60 -8.46 5.80
CA ASN A 370 5.03 -8.24 7.18
C ASN A 370 5.61 -9.53 7.73
N GLN A 371 6.82 -9.45 8.28
CA GLN A 371 7.45 -10.52 9.04
C GLN A 371 7.53 -10.04 10.48
N LEU A 372 7.13 -10.87 11.43
CA LEU A 372 7.00 -10.52 12.83
C LEU A 372 8.00 -11.34 13.65
N ASP A 373 8.81 -10.66 14.45
CA ASP A 373 9.77 -11.27 15.38
C ASP A 373 9.15 -11.49 16.76
#